data_AF-A0A5C9EGL4-F1
#
_entry.id   AF-A0A5C9EGL4-F1
#
_cell.length_a   1.000
_cell.length_b   1.000
_cell.length_c   1.000
_cell.angle_alpha   90.00
_cell.angle_beta   90.00
_cell.angle_gamma   90.00
#
_symmetry.space_group_name_H-M   'P 1'
#
loop_
_entity.id
_entity.type
_entity.pdbx_description
1 polymer ?
#
loop_
_entity_poly.entity_id
_entity_poly.type
_entity_poly.pdbx_seq_one_letter_code
_entity_poly.pdbx_strand_id
1 'polypeptide(L)'
;MKTMNVNEKPSKTEKSEKFTKRGIIIRSIATMIYLLILGALFFYFLNLTTNIIVIISILSFLFLVFLGVILRKGKFNLISRLFPTADKKMSLFNDTKKENSITPPEHISYEFKYKRPLIRKCPDCGFIIPSFSKKCPKCGKKV
;
A
#
# COMPACT_ATOMS: atom_id res chain seq x y z
N MET A 1 -31.16 14.77 -43.34
CA MET A 1 -31.53 14.59 -41.92
C MET A 1 -31.01 13.24 -41.46
N LYS A 2 -29.90 13.19 -40.72
CA LYS A 2 -29.26 11.96 -40.27
C LYS A 2 -29.36 11.94 -38.75
N THR A 3 -30.25 11.11 -38.20
CA THR A 3 -30.44 10.96 -36.77
C THR A 3 -29.23 10.26 -36.18
N MET A 4 -28.56 10.94 -35.25
CA MET A 4 -27.47 10.39 -34.45
C MET A 4 -28.04 9.42 -33.42
N ASN A 5 -27.56 8.19 -33.49
CA ASN A 5 -27.90 7.10 -32.59
C ASN A 5 -27.05 7.22 -31.32
N VAL A 6 -27.71 7.44 -30.18
CA VAL A 6 -27.10 7.59 -28.86
C VAL A 6 -26.79 6.20 -28.31
N ASN A 7 -25.50 5.85 -28.26
CA ASN A 7 -25.01 4.66 -27.58
C ASN A 7 -24.96 4.92 -26.07
N GLU A 8 -25.99 4.46 -25.33
CA GLU A 8 -25.94 4.31 -23.88
C GLU A 8 -24.93 3.20 -23.52
N LYS A 9 -23.86 3.57 -22.82
CA LYS A 9 -22.90 2.62 -22.23
C LYS A 9 -23.48 2.12 -20.90
N PRO A 10 -23.55 0.80 -20.65
CA PRO A 10 -24.05 0.27 -19.40
C PRO A 10 -23.10 0.59 -18.23
N SER A 11 -23.73 0.98 -17.13
CA SER A 11 -23.15 1.40 -15.86
C SER A 11 -22.31 0.28 -15.21
N LYS A 12 -21.06 0.61 -14.85
CA LYS A 12 -20.08 -0.30 -14.21
C LYS A 12 -20.26 -0.47 -12.70
N THR A 13 -21.33 0.05 -12.11
CA THR A 13 -21.48 0.21 -10.66
C THR A 13 -21.98 -1.03 -9.91
N GLU A 14 -22.47 -2.08 -10.58
CA GLU A 14 -23.03 -3.26 -9.89
C GLU A 14 -22.05 -4.42 -9.61
N LYS A 15 -20.82 -4.39 -10.16
CA LYS A 15 -19.91 -5.55 -10.07
C LYS A 15 -19.05 -5.60 -8.79
N SER A 16 -18.95 -4.54 -8.01
CA SER A 16 -18.01 -4.47 -6.87
C SER A 16 -18.57 -4.98 -5.54
N GLU A 17 -19.90 -5.06 -5.37
CA GLU A 17 -20.50 -5.44 -4.08
C GLU A 17 -20.58 -6.95 -3.83
N LYS A 18 -20.49 -7.78 -4.89
CA LYS A 18 -20.61 -9.25 -4.78
C LYS A 18 -19.34 -9.94 -4.25
N PHE A 19 -18.19 -9.26 -4.23
CA PHE A 19 -16.91 -9.87 -3.82
C PHE A 19 -16.68 -9.90 -2.31
N THR A 20 -17.25 -8.96 -1.53
CA THR A 20 -17.08 -8.91 -0.06
C THR A 20 -17.88 -9.99 0.66
N LYS A 21 -19.08 -10.36 0.19
CA LYS A 21 -19.90 -11.40 0.82
C LYS A 21 -19.28 -12.80 0.72
N ARG A 22 -18.62 -13.14 -0.40
CA ARG A 22 -17.99 -14.46 -0.61
C ARG A 22 -16.84 -14.74 0.36
N GLY A 23 -16.06 -13.71 0.70
CA GLY A 23 -14.94 -13.85 1.64
C GLY A 23 -15.37 -14.17 3.07
N ILE A 24 -16.55 -13.71 3.50
CA ILE A 24 -17.10 -14.00 4.83
C ILE A 24 -17.66 -15.43 4.87
N ILE A 25 -18.36 -15.86 3.82
CA ILE A 25 -18.94 -17.21 3.72
C ILE A 25 -17.86 -18.28 3.72
N ILE A 26 -16.77 -18.09 2.97
CA ILE A 26 -15.66 -19.06 2.95
C ILE A 26 -15.01 -19.19 4.34
N ARG A 27 -14.93 -18.08 5.09
CA ARG A 27 -14.38 -18.09 6.46
C ARG A 27 -15.28 -18.82 7.43
N SER A 28 -16.61 -18.59 7.36
CA SER A 28 -17.55 -19.30 8.24
C SER A 28 -17.56 -20.81 7.97
N ILE A 29 -17.45 -21.21 6.70
CA ILE A 29 -17.33 -22.62 6.32
C ILE A 29 -16.04 -23.22 6.88
N ALA A 30 -14.90 -22.54 6.74
CA ALA A 30 -13.62 -23.02 7.27
C ALA A 30 -13.64 -23.18 8.80
N THR A 31 -14.28 -22.25 9.54
CA THR A 31 -14.43 -22.35 10.99
C THR A 31 -15.35 -23.50 11.40
N MET A 32 -16.42 -23.76 10.64
CA MET A 32 -17.33 -24.88 10.91
C MET A 32 -16.64 -26.23 10.70
N ILE A 33 -15.90 -26.39 9.60
CA ILE A 33 -15.12 -27.61 9.33
C ILE A 33 -14.10 -27.86 10.44
N TYR A 34 -13.40 -26.81 10.88
CA TYR A 34 -12.43 -26.92 11.97
C TYR A 34 -13.07 -27.37 13.29
N LEU A 35 -14.21 -26.79 13.68
CA LEU A 35 -14.95 -27.20 14.87
C LEU A 35 -15.40 -28.67 14.80
N LEU A 36 -15.80 -29.13 13.62
CA LEU A 36 -16.22 -30.51 13.39
C LEU A 36 -15.04 -31.47 13.58
N ILE A 37 -13.87 -31.14 13.02
CA ILE A 37 -12.63 -31.91 13.22
C ILE A 37 -12.24 -31.93 14.70
N LEU A 38 -12.32 -30.79 15.38
CA LEU A 38 -11.97 -30.67 16.81
C LEU A 38 -12.90 -31.52 17.69
N GLY A 39 -14.19 -31.54 17.39
CA GLY A 39 -15.17 -32.37 18.08
C GLY A 39 -14.94 -33.87 17.87
N ALA A 40 -14.63 -34.28 16.63
CA ALA A 40 -14.30 -35.67 16.32
C ALA A 40 -13.03 -36.13 17.06
N LEU A 41 -12.00 -35.28 17.10
CA LEU A 41 -10.76 -35.53 17.82
C LEU A 41 -11.00 -35.67 19.34
N PHE A 42 -11.85 -34.81 19.91
CA PHE A 42 -12.25 -34.88 21.31
C PHE A 42 -12.94 -36.21 21.64
N PHE A 43 -13.91 -36.63 20.81
CA PHE A 43 -14.59 -37.91 20.99
C PHE A 43 -13.63 -39.10 20.87
N TYR A 44 -12.70 -39.05 19.92
CA TYR A 44 -11.63 -40.04 19.78
C TYR A 44 -10.79 -40.15 21.07
N PHE A 45 -10.40 -39.01 21.66
CA PHE A 45 -9.63 -39.00 22.91
C PHE A 45 -10.41 -39.50 24.13
N LEU A 46 -11.71 -39.24 24.22
CA LEU A 46 -12.55 -39.79 25.29
C LEU A 46 -12.56 -41.33 25.27
N ASN A 47 -12.55 -41.94 24.07
CA ASN A 47 -12.49 -43.39 23.93
C ASN A 47 -11.13 -43.98 24.33
N LEU A 48 -10.05 -43.19 24.26
CA LEU A 48 -8.69 -43.66 24.56
C LEU A 48 -8.36 -43.78 26.06
N THR A 49 -9.31 -43.57 26.97
CA THR A 49 -9.10 -43.67 28.44
C THR A 49 -7.89 -42.87 28.95
N THR A 50 -7.52 -41.82 28.22
CA THR A 50 -6.44 -40.93 28.60
C THR A 50 -6.90 -39.96 29.69
N ASN A 51 -5.95 -39.46 30.48
CA ASN A 51 -6.23 -38.47 31.51
C ASN A 51 -6.97 -37.27 30.91
N ILE A 52 -8.20 -37.02 31.39
CA ILE A 52 -9.11 -35.98 30.89
C ILE A 52 -8.43 -34.60 30.87
N ILE A 53 -7.58 -34.33 31.87
CA ILE A 53 -6.82 -33.09 32.01
C ILE A 53 -5.89 -32.86 30.80
N VAL A 54 -5.21 -33.91 30.32
CA VAL A 54 -4.30 -33.82 29.18
C VAL A 54 -5.07 -33.53 27.89
N ILE A 55 -6.23 -34.17 27.72
CA ILE A 55 -7.13 -33.93 26.58
C ILE A 55 -7.56 -32.47 26.53
N ILE A 56 -8.03 -31.92 27.65
CA ILE A 56 -8.48 -30.51 27.74
C ILE A 56 -7.31 -29.56 27.45
N SER A 57 -6.12 -29.84 27.97
CA SER A 57 -4.93 -29.02 27.72
C SER A 57 -4.56 -28.96 26.23
N ILE A 58 -4.56 -30.10 25.55
CA ILE A 58 -4.26 -30.18 24.11
C ILE A 58 -5.34 -29.46 23.29
N LEU A 59 -6.61 -29.68 23.62
CA LEU A 59 -7.73 -29.07 22.90
C LEU A 59 -7.73 -27.53 23.05
N SER A 60 -7.47 -27.04 24.27
CA SER A 60 -7.35 -25.61 24.56
C SER A 60 -6.19 -24.98 23.77
N PHE A 61 -5.03 -25.66 23.74
CA PHE A 61 -3.87 -25.19 23.00
C PHE A 61 -4.15 -25.10 21.49
N LEU A 62 -4.74 -26.13 20.89
CA LEU A 62 -5.16 -26.14 19.48
C LEU A 62 -6.13 -24.98 19.17
N PHE A 63 -7.11 -24.77 20.05
CA PHE A 63 -8.08 -23.70 19.92
C PHE A 63 -7.43 -22.31 19.96
N LEU A 64 -6.47 -22.09 20.87
CA LEU A 64 -5.74 -20.82 20.99
C LEU A 64 -4.87 -20.53 19.77
N VAL A 65 -4.17 -21.54 19.23
CA VAL A 65 -3.38 -21.40 17.99
C VAL A 65 -4.28 -20.96 16.83
N PHE A 66 -5.47 -21.57 16.72
CA PHE A 66 -6.43 -21.26 15.66
C PHE A 66 -7.04 -19.85 15.83
N LEU A 67 -7.43 -19.49 17.05
CA LEU A 67 -7.83 -18.13 17.39
C LEU A 67 -6.74 -17.13 17.02
N GLY A 68 -5.48 -17.45 17.29
CA GLY A 68 -4.32 -16.64 16.92
C GLY A 68 -4.25 -16.37 15.40
N VAL A 69 -4.45 -17.40 14.57
CA VAL A 69 -4.47 -17.28 13.10
C VAL A 69 -5.63 -16.41 12.61
N ILE A 70 -6.81 -16.54 13.22
CA ILE A 70 -7.99 -15.74 12.89
C ILE A 70 -7.80 -14.27 13.31
N LEU A 71 -7.33 -14.03 14.53
CA LEU A 71 -7.14 -12.70 15.11
C LEU A 71 -6.00 -11.93 14.44
N ARG A 72 -4.99 -12.61 13.86
CA ARG A 72 -3.85 -11.96 13.19
C ARG A 72 -4.24 -11.09 11.99
N LYS A 73 -5.39 -11.35 11.35
CA LYS A 73 -5.78 -10.70 10.09
C LYS A 73 -6.41 -9.30 10.24
N GLY A 74 -6.60 -8.80 11.47
CA GLY A 74 -7.24 -7.50 11.72
C GLY A 74 -6.36 -6.24 11.58
N LYS A 75 -5.02 -6.36 11.56
CA LYS A 75 -4.12 -5.19 11.64
C LYS A 75 -3.56 -4.65 10.32
N PHE A 76 -3.83 -5.29 9.17
CA PHE A 76 -3.25 -4.85 7.90
C PHE A 76 -3.91 -3.61 7.27
N ASN A 77 -5.10 -3.20 7.73
CA ASN A 77 -5.76 -1.98 7.23
C ASN A 77 -5.15 -0.66 7.75
N LEU A 78 -4.30 -0.72 8.78
CA LEU A 78 -3.55 0.46 9.25
C LEU A 78 -2.30 0.72 8.39
N ILE A 79 -1.61 -0.34 7.97
CA ILE A 79 -0.39 -0.21 7.15
C ILE A 79 -0.73 0.23 5.72
N SER A 80 -1.85 -0.21 5.16
CA SER A 80 -2.32 0.26 3.85
C SER A 80 -2.74 1.74 3.84
N ARG A 81 -2.98 2.34 5.01
CA ARG A 81 -3.15 3.80 5.15
C ARG A 81 -1.84 4.56 5.20
N LEU A 82 -0.76 3.96 5.72
CA LEU A 82 0.56 4.60 5.73
C LEU A 82 1.30 4.46 4.39
N PHE A 83 1.01 3.39 3.62
CA PHE A 83 1.60 3.16 2.31
C PHE A 83 0.48 2.94 1.27
N PRO A 84 -0.11 4.01 0.72
CA PRO A 84 -1.06 3.89 -0.38
C PRO A 84 -0.35 3.22 -1.56
N THR A 85 -0.76 2.01 -1.91
CA THR A 85 -0.23 1.27 -3.05
C THR A 85 -0.47 2.04 -4.35
N ALA A 86 0.51 2.00 -5.25
CA ALA A 86 0.57 2.79 -6.48
C ALA A 86 -0.65 2.58 -7.40
N ASP A 87 -1.33 1.45 -7.25
CA ASP A 87 -2.44 0.97 -8.07
C ASP A 87 -3.65 1.93 -8.07
N LYS A 88 -3.89 2.66 -6.95
CA LYS A 88 -4.97 3.66 -6.88
C LYS A 88 -4.63 5.02 -7.50
N LYS A 89 -3.35 5.32 -7.78
CA LYS A 89 -2.96 6.59 -8.41
C LYS A 89 -3.19 6.59 -9.93
N MET A 90 -3.25 5.41 -10.54
CA MET A 90 -3.33 5.28 -12.00
C MET A 90 -4.72 5.65 -12.57
N SER A 91 -5.79 5.52 -11.79
CA SER A 91 -7.12 5.99 -12.22
C SER A 91 -7.26 7.51 -12.19
N LEU A 92 -6.65 8.18 -11.21
CA LEU A 92 -6.69 9.66 -11.11
C LEU A 92 -5.87 10.36 -12.19
N PHE A 93 -4.76 9.76 -12.65
CA PHE A 93 -3.95 10.29 -13.75
C PHE A 93 -4.60 10.13 -15.14
N ASN A 94 -5.45 9.12 -15.32
CA ASN A 94 -6.12 8.92 -16.61
C ASN A 94 -7.24 9.93 -16.85
N ASP A 95 -7.87 10.45 -15.81
CA ASP A 95 -8.91 11.49 -15.93
C ASP A 95 -8.31 12.88 -16.21
N THR A 96 -7.08 13.16 -15.76
CA THR A 96 -6.39 14.43 -16.04
C THR A 96 -5.65 14.46 -17.37
N LYS A 97 -5.36 13.30 -17.99
CA LYS A 97 -4.67 13.25 -19.29
C LYS A 97 -5.56 13.64 -20.49
N LYS A 98 -6.85 13.90 -20.27
CA LYS A 98 -7.77 14.29 -21.34
C LYS A 98 -7.81 15.80 -21.61
N GLU A 99 -7.09 16.61 -20.84
CA GLU A 99 -7.08 18.06 -21.01
C GLU A 99 -5.63 18.56 -21.14
N ASN A 100 -5.36 19.21 -22.28
CA ASN A 100 -4.13 19.89 -22.68
C ASN A 100 -3.02 19.00 -23.26
N SER A 101 -3.11 18.77 -24.58
CA SER A 101 -1.94 18.58 -25.43
C SER A 101 -1.11 19.86 -25.40
N ILE A 102 -0.21 19.97 -24.42
CA ILE A 102 0.82 21.01 -24.39
C ILE A 102 1.76 20.70 -25.56
N THR A 103 1.68 21.51 -26.62
CA THR A 103 2.67 21.49 -27.70
C THR A 103 4.03 21.87 -27.11
N PRO A 104 5.09 21.05 -27.32
CA PRO A 104 6.42 21.41 -26.90
C PRO A 104 6.82 22.75 -27.52
N PRO A 105 7.35 23.72 -26.75
CA PRO A 105 7.82 24.96 -27.33
C PRO A 105 8.95 24.66 -28.33
N GLU A 106 8.77 25.12 -29.57
CA GLU A 106 9.59 24.75 -30.74
C GLU A 106 11.01 25.33 -30.69
N HIS A 107 11.32 26.19 -29.71
CA HIS A 107 12.64 26.79 -29.57
C HIS A 107 12.98 27.07 -28.09
N ILE A 108 13.56 26.08 -27.41
CA ILE A 108 14.14 26.27 -26.07
C ILE A 108 15.55 26.84 -26.27
N SER A 109 15.74 28.15 -26.09
CA SER A 109 17.08 28.72 -26.06
C SER A 109 17.76 28.32 -24.74
N TYR A 110 18.82 27.52 -24.83
CA TYR A 110 19.58 27.05 -23.65
C TYR A 110 20.52 28.13 -23.05
N GLU A 111 20.47 29.37 -23.52
CA GLU A 111 21.27 30.48 -22.98
C GLU A 111 20.67 31.06 -21.70
N PHE A 112 20.62 30.24 -20.65
CA PHE A 112 20.26 30.73 -19.32
C PHE A 112 21.49 31.31 -18.62
N LYS A 113 21.65 32.64 -18.67
CA LYS A 113 22.69 33.35 -17.91
C LYS A 113 22.15 33.76 -16.55
N TYR A 114 22.61 33.10 -15.48
CA TYR A 114 22.25 33.48 -14.10
C TYR A 114 22.71 34.91 -13.80
N LYS A 115 21.82 35.75 -13.24
CA LYS A 115 22.17 37.11 -12.79
C LYS A 115 23.32 37.15 -11.76
N ARG A 116 23.49 36.06 -11.00
CA ARG A 116 24.57 35.88 -10.01
C ARG A 116 25.09 34.45 -10.11
N PRO A 117 26.42 34.24 -10.04
CA PRO A 117 26.97 32.89 -10.06
C PRO A 117 26.49 32.12 -8.83
N LEU A 118 25.96 30.92 -9.05
CA LEU A 118 25.54 30.01 -7.97
C LEU A 118 26.73 29.54 -7.13
N ILE A 119 27.91 29.55 -7.74
CA ILE A 119 29.14 28.99 -7.19
C ILE A 119 30.26 30.01 -7.38
N ARG A 120 31.07 30.22 -6.34
CA ARG A 120 32.27 31.05 -6.35
C ARG A 120 33.44 30.29 -5.73
N LYS A 121 34.67 30.74 -5.98
CA LYS A 121 35.87 30.19 -5.34
C LYS A 121 36.22 31.00 -4.10
N CYS A 122 36.68 30.32 -3.05
CA CYS A 122 37.20 30.98 -1.85
C CYS A 122 38.48 31.76 -2.20
N PRO A 123 38.59 33.04 -1.80
CA PRO A 123 39.75 33.87 -2.12
C PRO A 123 41.04 33.37 -1.47
N ASP A 124 40.95 32.76 -0.28
CA ASP A 124 42.13 32.32 0.47
C ASP A 124 42.66 30.93 0.07
N CYS A 125 41.78 29.99 -0.29
CA CYS A 125 42.17 28.59 -0.46
C CYS A 125 41.69 27.95 -1.78
N GLY A 126 41.02 28.72 -2.64
CA GLY A 126 40.54 28.27 -3.95
C GLY A 126 39.38 27.25 -3.91
N PHE A 127 38.87 26.90 -2.73
CA PHE A 127 37.79 25.92 -2.58
C PHE A 127 36.49 26.41 -3.20
N ILE A 128 35.79 25.53 -3.91
CA ILE A 128 34.54 25.84 -4.60
C ILE A 128 33.39 25.85 -3.58
N ILE A 129 32.66 26.95 -3.51
CA ILE A 129 31.63 27.18 -2.50
C ILE A 129 30.37 27.82 -3.10
N PRO A 130 29.19 27.55 -2.53
CA PRO A 130 27.96 28.22 -2.93
C PRO A 130 28.04 29.73 -2.64
N SER A 131 27.44 30.56 -3.50
CA SER A 131 27.42 32.01 -3.31
C SER A 131 26.70 32.47 -2.03
N PHE A 132 25.81 31.64 -1.47
CA PHE A 132 25.12 31.91 -0.21
C PHE A 132 25.95 31.59 1.05
N SER A 133 27.11 30.93 0.90
CA SER A 133 27.94 30.55 2.05
C SER A 133 28.76 31.73 2.57
N LYS A 134 28.61 32.04 3.87
CA LYS A 134 29.31 33.16 4.55
C LYS A 134 30.72 32.81 5.00
N LYS A 135 31.04 31.52 5.19
CA LYS A 135 32.34 31.03 5.64
C LYS A 135 32.79 29.85 4.78
N CYS A 136 34.08 29.74 4.52
CA CYS A 136 34.64 28.63 3.78
C CYS A 136 34.73 27.39 4.68
N PRO A 137 34.22 26.23 4.25
CA PRO A 137 34.31 24.99 5.03
C PRO A 137 35.75 24.46 5.15
N LYS A 138 36.64 24.85 4.23
CA LYS A 138 38.04 24.39 4.24
C LYS A 138 38.97 25.24 5.10
N CYS A 139 38.89 26.57 5.00
CA CYS A 139 39.80 27.47 5.74
C CYS A 139 39.14 28.24 6.88
N GLY A 140 37.82 28.14 7.07
CA GLY A 140 37.09 28.83 8.14
C GLY A 140 36.95 30.35 7.96
N LYS A 141 37.64 30.95 6.98
CA LYS A 141 37.60 32.39 6.69
C LYS A 141 36.28 32.81 6.04
N LYS A 142 35.93 34.08 6.20
CA LYS A 142 34.72 34.68 5.62
C LYS A 142 34.88 34.80 4.10
N VAL A 143 33.80 34.53 3.35
CA VAL A 143 33.80 34.56 1.89
C VAL A 143 32.77 35.55 1.38
#